data_AF-A0A235HF55-F1
#
_entry.id   AF-A0A235HF55-F1
#
_cell.length_a   1.000
_cell.length_b   1.000
_cell.length_c   1.000
_cell.angle_alpha   90.00
_cell.angle_beta   90.00
_cell.angle_gamma   90.00
#
_symmetry.space_group_name_H-M   'P 1'
#
loop_
_entity.id
_entity.type
_entity.pdbx_description
1 polymer ?
#
loop_
_entity_poly.entity_id
_entity_poly.type
_entity_poly.pdbx_seq_one_letter_code
_entity_poly.pdbx_strand_id
1 'polypeptide(L)'
;MANNNTLLWDYFNNIPPLSLTQNYIASGGNQFFSNYKGIIGSLIAPTNTFEPDIGPDNYKAWKSYIASIVPTPAANQLPSTFFQWAMINAPAVANVGAQDLSAMLLNPVSAASLALMPYTSVPFQTPPAPPPDWNAGYSVLVQQLSQAPSRSFTFSSSTMNSNVSSSWSKGGNSGFFGLWGGSSSSSSQSTKFASSNVQITKATFRHVLTFAASPGNWYSSSAMGLAYSSSDSPPWKQGALPSWKTVFDPATGTTTRFMVNLIVADTMYIEVTSDAKFDSNDQSVINSNKSAGLWPFYTSGSGSGSSTSVSFNQNGNMTVTITSDPGVPIVLGGNVLPVQTYLGHSTAALKAVSDKTLALA
;
A
#
# COMPACT_ATOMS: atom_id res chain seq x y z
N MET A 1 -3.42 14.14 12.76
CA MET A 1 -4.35 13.10 12.26
C MET A 1 -4.26 12.91 10.75
N ALA A 2 -4.38 13.96 9.92
CA ALA A 2 -4.24 13.85 8.45
C ALA A 2 -2.89 13.21 8.01
N ASN A 3 -1.76 13.63 8.58
CA ASN A 3 -0.44 13.07 8.23
C ASN A 3 -0.31 11.56 8.55
N ASN A 4 -1.01 11.05 9.56
CA ASN A 4 -0.93 9.63 9.92
C ASN A 4 -1.74 8.75 8.97
N ASN A 5 -2.86 9.27 8.43
CA ASN A 5 -3.60 8.58 7.38
C ASN A 5 -2.77 8.47 6.11
N THR A 6 -2.13 9.57 5.69
CA THR A 6 -1.26 9.56 4.50
C THR A 6 -0.14 8.53 4.64
N LEU A 7 0.60 8.52 5.76
CA LEU A 7 1.66 7.54 5.99
C LEU A 7 1.16 6.09 6.00
N LEU A 8 -0.01 5.84 6.59
CA LEU A 8 -0.64 4.51 6.57
C LEU A 8 -1.03 4.11 5.14
N TRP A 9 -1.65 5.02 4.40
CA TRP A 9 -2.14 4.79 3.05
C TRP A 9 -1.02 4.66 2.03
N ASP A 10 0.16 5.24 2.28
CA ASP A 10 1.34 5.03 1.45
C ASP A 10 1.75 3.56 1.37
N TYR A 11 1.50 2.74 2.40
CA TYR A 11 1.73 1.29 2.30
C TYR A 11 0.80 0.62 1.29
N PHE A 12 -0.48 1.01 1.26
CA PHE A 12 -1.45 0.46 0.32
C PHE A 12 -1.31 1.04 -1.09
N ASN A 13 -0.83 2.28 -1.20
CA ASN A 13 -0.62 2.95 -2.47
C ASN A 13 0.65 2.46 -3.19
N ASN A 14 1.64 1.93 -2.48
CA ASN A 14 2.84 1.39 -3.11
C ASN A 14 2.55 0.03 -3.77
N ILE A 15 2.90 -0.13 -5.04
CA ILE A 15 2.90 -1.42 -5.72
C ILE A 15 4.06 -2.25 -5.19
N PRO A 16 3.81 -3.42 -4.57
CA PRO A 16 4.89 -4.24 -4.06
C PRO A 16 5.86 -4.69 -5.17
N PRO A 17 7.18 -4.57 -4.95
CA PRO A 17 8.21 -5.10 -5.85
C PRO A 17 8.09 -6.61 -5.97
N LEU A 18 8.69 -7.27 -6.96
CA LEU A 18 8.79 -8.74 -6.95
C LEU A 18 9.90 -9.20 -5.99
N SER A 19 9.73 -8.99 -4.68
CA SER A 19 10.77 -9.35 -3.71
C SER A 19 10.29 -9.59 -2.27
N LEU A 20 10.95 -10.53 -1.57
CA LEU A 20 10.76 -10.73 -0.12
C LEU A 20 11.69 -9.89 0.75
N THR A 21 12.75 -9.33 0.18
CA THR A 21 13.84 -8.68 0.93
C THR A 21 13.78 -7.15 0.84
N GLN A 22 12.81 -6.60 0.11
CA GLN A 22 12.70 -5.15 0.01
C GLN A 22 12.28 -4.57 1.35
N ASN A 23 13.11 -3.67 1.89
CA ASN A 23 12.69 -2.79 2.97
C ASN A 23 11.73 -1.73 2.41
N TYR A 24 10.67 -1.42 3.15
CA TYR A 24 9.76 -0.34 2.79
C TYR A 24 10.51 0.99 2.72
N ILE A 25 10.35 1.73 1.62
CA ILE A 25 10.86 3.09 1.46
C ILE A 25 9.66 3.99 1.22
N ALA A 26 9.41 4.90 2.16
CA ALA A 26 8.28 5.81 2.20
C ALA A 26 8.41 6.97 1.19
N SER A 27 8.75 6.72 -0.08
CA SER A 27 8.73 7.75 -1.13
C SER A 27 9.18 7.22 -2.50
N GLY A 28 8.44 7.56 -3.56
CA GLY A 28 8.93 7.60 -4.95
C GLY A 28 8.85 6.31 -5.76
N GLY A 29 8.28 5.24 -5.18
CA GLY A 29 8.06 3.99 -5.87
C GLY A 29 6.94 4.03 -6.91
N ASN A 30 6.69 2.87 -7.50
CA ASN A 30 5.59 2.62 -8.39
C ASN A 30 4.25 2.63 -7.61
N GLN A 31 3.29 3.50 -7.96
CA GLN A 31 2.10 3.78 -7.15
C GLN A 31 0.80 3.33 -7.80
N PHE A 32 -0.08 2.70 -7.02
CA PHE A 32 -1.38 2.22 -7.44
C PHE A 32 -2.26 3.36 -7.97
N PHE A 33 -2.45 4.43 -7.21
CA PHE A 33 -3.30 5.53 -7.64
C PHE A 33 -2.84 6.15 -8.97
N SER A 34 -1.54 6.41 -9.10
CA SER A 34 -0.94 6.99 -10.30
C SER A 34 -1.08 6.04 -11.51
N ASN A 35 -0.83 4.75 -11.31
CA ASN A 35 -1.01 3.74 -12.36
C ASN A 35 -2.47 3.60 -12.76
N TYR A 36 -3.39 3.58 -11.80
CA TYR A 36 -4.83 3.48 -12.05
C TYR A 36 -5.32 4.66 -12.88
N LYS A 37 -4.90 5.89 -12.55
CA LYS A 37 -5.17 7.07 -13.39
C LYS A 37 -4.65 6.91 -14.81
N GLY A 38 -3.42 6.41 -14.97
CA GLY A 38 -2.84 6.10 -16.27
C GLY A 38 -3.65 5.07 -17.05
N ILE A 39 -4.08 3.98 -16.39
CA ILE A 39 -4.92 2.93 -16.98
C ILE A 39 -6.24 3.54 -17.48
N ILE A 40 -7.00 4.21 -16.62
CA ILE A 40 -8.29 4.80 -17.01
C ILE A 40 -8.13 5.81 -18.14
N GLY A 41 -7.07 6.65 -18.09
CA GLY A 41 -6.75 7.60 -19.17
C GLY A 41 -6.39 6.93 -20.51
N SER A 42 -5.92 5.69 -20.48
CA SER A 42 -5.59 4.87 -21.66
C SER A 42 -6.78 4.09 -22.23
N LEU A 43 -7.93 4.08 -21.56
CA LEU A 43 -9.13 3.40 -22.05
C LEU A 43 -10.04 4.35 -22.87
N ILE A 44 -10.79 3.78 -23.79
CA ILE A 44 -11.82 4.41 -24.59
C ILE A 44 -13.10 4.41 -23.75
N ALA A 45 -13.49 5.60 -23.32
CA ALA A 45 -14.84 5.86 -22.82
C ALA A 45 -15.76 6.23 -24.00
N PRO A 46 -17.06 5.94 -23.92
CA PRO A 46 -18.04 6.56 -24.81
C PRO A 46 -17.92 8.09 -24.79
N THR A 47 -18.17 8.73 -25.93
CA THR A 47 -18.27 10.19 -26.00
C THR A 47 -19.28 10.68 -24.97
N ASN A 48 -18.89 11.67 -24.18
CA ASN A 48 -19.79 12.38 -23.27
C ASN A 48 -19.83 13.86 -23.65
N THR A 49 -20.96 14.50 -23.41
CA THR A 49 -21.20 15.91 -23.75
C THR A 49 -21.17 16.82 -22.54
N PHE A 50 -20.82 16.31 -21.34
CA PHE A 50 -20.86 17.08 -20.10
C PHE A 50 -20.10 18.41 -20.17
N GLU A 51 -18.81 18.39 -20.53
CA GLU A 51 -18.03 19.63 -20.66
C GLU A 51 -18.55 20.54 -21.80
N PRO A 52 -18.84 20.02 -23.01
CA PRO A 52 -19.50 20.79 -24.07
C PRO A 52 -20.82 21.47 -23.65
N ASP A 53 -21.69 20.78 -22.92
CA ASP A 53 -23.06 21.22 -22.61
C ASP A 53 -23.07 22.24 -21.47
N ILE A 54 -22.18 22.10 -20.49
CA ILE A 54 -22.09 23.07 -19.37
C ILE A 54 -21.17 24.25 -19.70
N GLY A 55 -20.26 24.09 -20.66
CA GLY A 55 -19.26 25.09 -21.05
C GLY A 55 -17.99 25.06 -20.19
N PRO A 56 -16.84 25.50 -20.76
CA PRO A 56 -15.52 25.33 -20.15
C PRO A 56 -15.34 26.07 -18.81
N ASP A 57 -15.96 27.24 -18.65
CA ASP A 57 -15.89 28.02 -17.40
C ASP A 57 -16.62 27.32 -16.25
N ASN A 58 -17.82 26.81 -16.52
CA ASN A 58 -18.60 26.04 -15.55
C ASN A 58 -17.91 24.72 -15.23
N TYR A 59 -17.31 24.05 -16.23
CA TYR A 59 -16.55 22.83 -16.02
C TYR A 59 -15.34 23.06 -15.10
N LYS A 60 -14.58 24.14 -15.33
CA LYS A 60 -13.45 24.53 -14.47
C LYS A 60 -13.91 24.87 -13.05
N ALA A 61 -15.00 25.64 -12.90
CA ALA A 61 -15.55 26.00 -11.60
C ALA A 61 -16.08 24.78 -10.83
N TRP A 62 -16.79 23.89 -11.52
CA TRP A 62 -17.26 22.62 -10.99
C TRP A 62 -16.11 21.74 -10.49
N LYS A 63 -15.06 21.56 -11.31
CA LYS A 63 -13.86 20.80 -10.91
C LYS A 63 -13.19 21.36 -9.66
N SER A 64 -13.14 22.69 -9.55
CA SER A 64 -12.60 23.35 -8.35
C SER A 64 -13.47 23.10 -7.12
N TYR A 65 -14.80 23.15 -7.30
CA TYR A 65 -15.76 22.90 -6.23
C TYR A 65 -15.68 21.46 -5.72
N ILE A 66 -15.76 20.44 -6.59
CA ILE A 66 -15.73 19.03 -6.14
C ILE A 66 -14.44 18.63 -5.44
N ALA A 67 -13.30 19.20 -5.85
CA ALA A 67 -12.02 18.94 -5.19
C ALA A 67 -11.94 19.53 -3.78
N SER A 68 -12.82 20.48 -3.44
CA SER A 68 -12.91 21.07 -2.10
C SER A 68 -13.82 20.31 -1.13
N ILE A 69 -14.63 19.37 -1.63
CA ILE A 69 -15.57 18.61 -0.81
C ILE A 69 -14.82 17.49 -0.08
N VAL A 70 -14.88 17.51 1.25
CA VAL A 70 -14.30 16.47 2.13
C VAL A 70 -15.39 15.96 3.08
N PRO A 71 -15.69 14.65 3.12
CA PRO A 71 -15.09 13.57 2.33
C PRO A 71 -15.46 13.66 0.84
N THR A 72 -14.58 13.16 -0.03
CA THR A 72 -14.78 13.21 -1.48
C THR A 72 -16.04 12.42 -1.88
N PRO A 73 -16.96 13.01 -2.67
CA PRO A 73 -18.17 12.32 -3.09
C PRO A 73 -17.86 11.10 -3.98
N ALA A 74 -18.68 10.06 -3.86
CA ALA A 74 -18.65 8.93 -4.77
C ALA A 74 -19.18 9.32 -6.16
N ALA A 75 -18.75 8.61 -7.21
CA ALA A 75 -19.15 8.92 -8.58
C ALA A 75 -20.68 8.99 -8.76
N ASN A 76 -21.42 8.08 -8.11
CA ASN A 76 -22.89 8.05 -8.15
C ASN A 76 -23.58 9.22 -7.44
N GLN A 77 -22.86 10.00 -6.65
CA GLN A 77 -23.35 11.21 -5.99
C GLN A 77 -23.06 12.47 -6.81
N LEU A 78 -22.19 12.40 -7.82
CA LEU A 78 -21.81 13.58 -8.61
C LEU A 78 -22.98 14.21 -9.39
N PRO A 79 -23.94 13.47 -9.98
CA PRO A 79 -25.07 14.09 -10.67
C PRO A 79 -25.91 15.01 -9.77
N SER A 80 -26.27 14.54 -8.57
CA SER A 80 -27.05 15.34 -7.60
C SER A 80 -26.22 16.47 -7.00
N THR A 81 -24.93 16.23 -6.74
CA THR A 81 -24.01 17.26 -6.24
C THR A 81 -23.81 18.38 -7.27
N PHE A 82 -23.69 18.02 -8.55
CA PHE A 82 -23.61 18.98 -9.65
C PHE A 82 -24.89 19.78 -9.77
N PHE A 83 -26.05 19.13 -9.77
CA PHE A 83 -27.34 19.80 -9.84
C PHE A 83 -27.48 20.86 -8.75
N GLN A 84 -27.20 20.49 -7.49
CA GLN A 84 -27.27 21.41 -6.35
C GLN A 84 -26.32 22.61 -6.49
N TRP A 85 -25.08 22.36 -6.92
CA TRP A 85 -24.11 23.42 -7.17
C TRP A 85 -24.54 24.34 -8.33
N ALA A 86 -24.99 23.76 -9.44
CA ALA A 86 -25.37 24.47 -10.65
C ALA A 86 -26.65 25.29 -10.45
N MET A 87 -27.60 24.85 -9.63
CA MET A 87 -28.79 25.65 -9.28
C MET A 87 -28.45 27.01 -8.66
N ILE A 88 -27.26 27.16 -8.08
CA ILE A 88 -26.76 28.41 -7.50
C ILE A 88 -25.83 29.13 -8.48
N ASN A 89 -24.91 28.40 -9.12
CA ASN A 89 -23.78 29.00 -9.84
C ASN A 89 -23.97 29.03 -11.37
N ALA A 90 -24.73 28.09 -11.93
CA ALA A 90 -24.94 27.93 -13.37
C ALA A 90 -26.33 27.34 -13.69
N PRO A 91 -27.44 28.03 -13.35
CA PRO A 91 -28.78 27.41 -13.37
C PRO A 91 -29.22 26.94 -14.75
N ALA A 92 -28.76 27.63 -15.81
CA ALA A 92 -29.09 27.32 -17.20
C ALA A 92 -28.63 25.91 -17.64
N VAL A 93 -27.59 25.36 -17.00
CA VAL A 93 -26.99 24.06 -17.36
C VAL A 93 -27.17 22.99 -16.29
N ALA A 94 -27.90 23.29 -15.21
CA ALA A 94 -28.03 22.40 -14.06
C ALA A 94 -28.66 21.05 -14.42
N ASN A 95 -29.74 21.04 -15.18
CA ASN A 95 -30.44 19.82 -15.58
C ASN A 95 -29.62 18.99 -16.59
N VAL A 96 -29.12 19.63 -17.64
CA VAL A 96 -28.37 18.92 -18.70
C VAL A 96 -27.08 18.31 -18.14
N GLY A 97 -26.30 19.07 -17.37
CA GLY A 97 -25.07 18.54 -16.79
C GLY A 97 -25.30 17.41 -15.79
N ALA A 98 -26.38 17.45 -15.00
CA ALA A 98 -26.74 16.34 -14.11
C ALA A 98 -27.16 15.08 -14.89
N GLN A 99 -27.87 15.25 -16.02
CA GLN A 99 -28.24 14.15 -16.92
C GLN A 99 -27.01 13.53 -17.58
N ASP A 100 -26.06 14.34 -18.04
CA ASP A 100 -24.82 13.86 -18.66
C ASP A 100 -23.97 13.05 -17.68
N LEU A 101 -23.80 13.56 -16.46
CA LEU A 101 -23.10 12.82 -15.39
C LEU A 101 -23.82 11.51 -15.07
N SER A 102 -25.15 11.49 -15.06
CA SER A 102 -25.93 10.26 -14.84
C SER A 102 -25.72 9.25 -15.97
N ALA A 103 -25.70 9.70 -17.22
CA ALA A 103 -25.46 8.85 -18.38
C ALA A 103 -24.04 8.24 -18.36
N MET A 104 -23.04 9.02 -17.93
CA MET A 104 -21.66 8.54 -17.76
C MET A 104 -21.55 7.38 -16.76
N LEU A 105 -22.42 7.29 -15.74
CA LEU A 105 -22.38 6.20 -14.75
C LEU A 105 -22.79 4.84 -15.33
N LEU A 106 -23.43 4.81 -16.50
CA LEU A 106 -23.85 3.56 -17.16
C LEU A 106 -22.68 2.80 -17.79
N ASN A 107 -21.53 3.44 -17.98
CA ASN A 107 -20.34 2.82 -18.54
C ASN A 107 -19.21 2.74 -17.49
N PRO A 108 -18.57 1.56 -17.29
CA PRO A 108 -17.53 1.41 -16.27
C PRO A 108 -16.34 2.37 -16.41
N VAL A 109 -15.89 2.64 -17.63
CA VAL A 109 -14.74 3.54 -17.90
C VAL A 109 -15.11 4.99 -17.64
N SER A 110 -16.30 5.41 -18.07
CA SER A 110 -16.82 6.75 -17.79
C SER A 110 -17.08 6.95 -16.29
N ALA A 111 -17.66 5.98 -15.60
CA ALA A 111 -17.86 6.02 -14.15
C ALA A 111 -16.54 6.10 -13.38
N ALA A 112 -15.50 5.37 -13.81
CA ALA A 112 -14.16 5.47 -13.23
C ALA A 112 -13.51 6.85 -13.50
N SER A 113 -13.73 7.42 -14.68
CA SER A 113 -13.26 8.77 -15.00
C SER A 113 -13.93 9.83 -14.12
N LEU A 114 -15.23 9.66 -13.83
CA LEU A 114 -15.98 10.48 -12.87
C LEU A 114 -15.43 10.34 -11.45
N ALA A 115 -15.20 9.10 -10.99
CA ALA A 115 -14.60 8.81 -9.69
C ALA A 115 -13.24 9.49 -9.48
N LEU A 116 -12.43 9.57 -10.54
CA LEU A 116 -11.12 10.24 -10.52
C LEU A 116 -11.20 11.76 -10.58
N MET A 117 -12.33 12.33 -11.02
CA MET A 117 -12.45 13.77 -11.28
C MET A 117 -12.05 14.64 -10.08
N PRO A 118 -12.48 14.37 -8.84
CA PRO A 118 -12.07 15.17 -7.67
C PRO A 118 -10.56 15.12 -7.38
N TYR A 119 -9.86 14.06 -7.82
CA TYR A 119 -8.44 13.82 -7.55
C TYR A 119 -7.53 14.18 -8.73
N THR A 120 -8.05 14.89 -9.73
CA THR A 120 -7.30 15.34 -10.90
C THR A 120 -7.15 16.86 -10.87
N SER A 121 -5.91 17.31 -10.61
CA SER A 121 -5.58 18.72 -10.62
C SER A 121 -5.78 19.33 -12.02
N VAL A 122 -6.43 20.49 -12.10
CA VAL A 122 -6.15 21.42 -13.21
C VAL A 122 -4.86 22.20 -12.90
N PRO A 123 -4.07 22.59 -13.91
CA PRO A 123 -2.95 23.51 -13.70
C PRO A 123 -3.41 24.75 -12.92
N PHE A 124 -2.67 25.12 -11.88
CA PHE A 124 -2.97 26.26 -11.00
C PHE A 124 -4.29 26.15 -10.19
N GLN A 125 -4.83 24.94 -9.99
CA GLN A 125 -5.99 24.73 -9.12
C GLN A 125 -5.68 25.12 -7.67
N THR A 126 -6.60 25.85 -7.05
CA THR A 126 -6.55 26.18 -5.61
C THR A 126 -7.92 25.86 -4.99
N PRO A 127 -8.00 24.99 -3.97
CA PRO A 127 -6.90 24.19 -3.40
C PRO A 127 -6.38 23.11 -4.37
N PRO A 128 -5.18 22.56 -4.15
CA PRO A 128 -4.71 21.40 -4.92
C PRO A 128 -5.67 20.22 -4.78
N ALA A 129 -5.69 19.32 -5.77
CA ALA A 129 -6.48 18.10 -5.69
C ALA A 129 -6.07 17.28 -4.44
N PRO A 130 -7.04 16.71 -3.71
CA PRO A 130 -6.74 15.87 -2.55
C PRO A 130 -5.91 14.64 -2.96
N PRO A 131 -5.06 14.13 -2.05
CA PRO A 131 -4.38 12.84 -2.26
C PRO A 131 -5.42 11.70 -2.31
N PRO A 132 -5.07 10.53 -2.86
CA PRO A 132 -5.94 9.36 -2.79
C PRO A 132 -6.20 8.96 -1.34
N ASP A 133 -7.42 8.49 -1.08
CA ASP A 133 -7.89 8.05 0.22
C ASP A 133 -8.25 6.56 0.23
N TRP A 134 -8.39 6.01 1.43
CA TRP A 134 -8.87 4.64 1.67
C TRP A 134 -9.99 4.67 2.70
N ASN A 135 -10.88 3.68 2.64
CA ASN A 135 -12.06 3.61 3.50
C ASN A 135 -11.76 3.47 5.01
N ALA A 136 -10.54 3.08 5.38
CA ALA A 136 -10.10 2.95 6.77
C ALA A 136 -8.78 3.71 6.98
N GLY A 137 -8.78 4.60 7.98
CA GLY A 137 -7.63 5.40 8.37
C GLY A 137 -6.96 4.94 9.65
N TYR A 138 -5.99 5.72 10.12
CA TYR A 138 -5.17 5.45 11.30
C TYR A 138 -6.00 5.30 12.58
N SER A 139 -7.07 6.09 12.74
CA SER A 139 -7.95 5.97 13.92
C SER A 139 -8.64 4.60 13.97
N VAL A 140 -9.11 4.09 12.83
CA VAL A 140 -9.73 2.76 12.71
C VAL A 140 -8.69 1.68 13.02
N LEU A 141 -7.46 1.83 12.50
CA LEU A 141 -6.35 0.92 12.81
C LEU A 141 -6.11 0.83 14.31
N VAL A 142 -5.92 1.96 15.00
CA VAL A 142 -5.64 1.99 16.45
C VAL A 142 -6.80 1.39 17.25
N GLN A 143 -8.03 1.70 16.88
CA GLN A 143 -9.22 1.13 17.53
C GLN A 143 -9.25 -0.39 17.40
N GLN A 144 -9.08 -0.93 16.19
CA GLN A 144 -9.08 -2.37 15.96
C GLN A 144 -7.90 -3.06 16.65
N LEU A 145 -6.72 -2.43 16.62
CA LEU A 145 -5.50 -2.97 17.23
C LEU A 145 -5.67 -3.12 18.74
N SER A 146 -6.35 -2.18 19.42
CA SER A 146 -6.60 -2.25 20.86
C SER A 146 -7.40 -3.48 21.32
N GLN A 147 -8.10 -4.16 20.40
CA GLN A 147 -8.92 -5.34 20.66
C GLN A 147 -8.30 -6.62 20.07
N ALA A 148 -7.16 -6.51 19.38
CA ALA A 148 -6.57 -7.63 18.66
C ALA A 148 -5.84 -8.58 19.63
N PRO A 149 -5.78 -9.89 19.34
CA PRO A 149 -5.25 -10.86 20.29
C PRO A 149 -3.73 -10.77 20.42
N SER A 150 -3.21 -11.27 21.56
CA SER A 150 -1.77 -11.42 21.76
C SER A 150 -1.18 -12.56 20.94
N ARG A 151 0.09 -12.42 20.59
CA ARG A 151 0.86 -13.44 19.88
C ARG A 151 2.29 -13.50 20.42
N SER A 152 2.87 -14.69 20.35
CA SER A 152 4.27 -14.89 20.67
C SER A 152 4.84 -16.02 19.83
N PHE A 153 6.13 -15.95 19.53
CA PHE A 153 6.83 -17.02 18.83
C PHE A 153 8.32 -17.00 19.14
N THR A 154 8.98 -18.08 18.76
CA THR A 154 10.44 -18.19 18.69
C THR A 154 10.84 -18.63 17.28
N PHE A 155 12.08 -18.38 16.90
CA PHE A 155 12.61 -18.74 15.59
C PHE A 155 14.10 -19.09 15.70
N SER A 156 14.57 -20.00 14.86
CA SER A 156 16.00 -20.31 14.69
C SER A 156 16.31 -20.43 13.21
N SER A 157 17.34 -19.73 12.73
CA SER A 157 17.74 -19.82 11.32
C SER A 157 18.30 -21.20 10.97
N SER A 158 18.87 -21.93 11.94
CA SER A 158 19.37 -23.30 11.74
C SER A 158 18.29 -24.32 11.33
N THR A 159 17.03 -24.05 11.66
CA THR A 159 15.89 -24.93 11.32
C THR A 159 14.98 -24.33 10.26
N MET A 160 15.38 -23.20 9.66
CA MET A 160 14.52 -22.48 8.72
C MET A 160 14.41 -23.23 7.38
N ASN A 161 13.21 -23.25 6.81
CA ASN A 161 13.06 -23.60 5.41
C ASN A 161 13.38 -22.37 4.55
N SER A 162 14.51 -22.39 3.86
CA SER A 162 14.94 -21.31 2.95
C SER A 162 14.27 -21.38 1.56
N ASN A 163 13.49 -22.43 1.27
CA ASN A 163 12.80 -22.57 0.00
C ASN A 163 11.55 -21.67 -0.05
N VAL A 164 11.69 -20.55 -0.74
CA VAL A 164 10.63 -19.56 -0.97
C VAL A 164 10.05 -19.59 -2.39
N SER A 165 10.26 -20.68 -3.13
CA SER A 165 9.79 -20.81 -4.52
C SER A 165 8.26 -20.75 -4.67
N SER A 166 7.52 -21.09 -3.62
CA SER A 166 6.05 -20.99 -3.55
C SER A 166 5.54 -19.61 -3.13
N SER A 167 6.43 -18.69 -2.73
CA SER A 167 6.04 -17.33 -2.40
C SER A 167 5.65 -16.54 -3.64
N TRP A 168 4.90 -15.46 -3.44
CA TRP A 168 4.44 -14.57 -4.52
C TRP A 168 5.61 -13.93 -5.31
N SER A 169 6.79 -13.81 -4.70
CA SER A 169 8.00 -13.30 -5.35
C SER A 169 8.89 -14.39 -5.95
N LYS A 170 8.61 -15.68 -5.66
CA LYS A 170 9.42 -16.85 -6.04
C LYS A 170 10.90 -16.72 -5.66
N GLY A 171 11.20 -16.02 -4.55
CA GLY A 171 12.57 -15.76 -4.11
C GLY A 171 13.26 -14.59 -4.82
N GLY A 172 12.49 -13.71 -5.47
CA GLY A 172 13.01 -12.45 -5.98
C GLY A 172 13.67 -11.63 -4.86
N ASN A 173 14.87 -11.15 -5.13
CA ASN A 173 15.63 -10.31 -4.22
C ASN A 173 15.70 -8.90 -4.77
N SER A 174 15.56 -7.93 -3.89
CA SER A 174 15.75 -6.51 -4.16
C SER A 174 16.39 -5.87 -2.94
N GLY A 175 16.93 -4.67 -3.11
CA GLY A 175 17.78 -3.96 -2.14
C GLY A 175 17.45 -4.29 -0.67
N PHE A 176 18.42 -4.89 0.01
CA PHE A 176 18.33 -5.33 1.40
C PHE A 176 19.33 -4.53 2.23
N PHE A 177 18.86 -3.91 3.31
CA PHE A 177 19.76 -3.34 4.32
C PHE A 177 20.49 -4.46 5.04
N GLY A 178 21.74 -4.23 5.41
CA GLY A 178 22.50 -5.13 6.25
C GLY A 178 22.04 -5.09 7.72
N LEU A 179 22.95 -5.31 8.66
CA LEU A 179 22.61 -5.44 10.08
C LEU A 179 21.86 -4.23 10.68
N TRP A 180 22.04 -3.02 10.16
CA TRP A 180 21.32 -1.80 10.58
C TRP A 180 20.76 -1.02 9.38
N GLY A 181 19.84 -0.10 9.66
CA GLY A 181 19.21 0.73 8.64
C GLY A 181 20.25 1.49 7.81
N GLY A 182 20.15 1.37 6.48
CA GLY A 182 21.08 2.00 5.53
C GLY A 182 22.45 1.33 5.40
N SER A 183 22.75 0.27 6.16
CA SER A 183 24.01 -0.45 6.01
C SER A 183 24.00 -1.37 4.77
N SER A 184 25.19 -1.63 4.21
CA SER A 184 25.33 -2.62 3.14
C SER A 184 25.16 -4.04 3.70
N SER A 185 24.38 -4.86 2.99
CA SER A 185 24.27 -6.30 3.24
C SER A 185 25.60 -7.04 3.07
N SER A 186 26.55 -6.47 2.31
CA SER A 186 27.89 -7.03 2.08
C SER A 186 28.97 -6.51 3.04
N SER A 187 28.64 -5.63 3.99
CA SER A 187 29.62 -5.21 5.01
C SER A 187 30.06 -6.39 5.88
N SER A 188 31.24 -6.30 6.52
CA SER A 188 31.77 -7.43 7.29
C SER A 188 30.85 -7.81 8.45
N GLN A 189 30.29 -6.85 9.18
CA GLN A 189 29.38 -7.10 10.30
C GLN A 189 28.06 -7.72 9.83
N SER A 190 27.48 -7.20 8.73
CA SER A 190 26.27 -7.77 8.13
C SER A 190 26.48 -9.20 7.68
N THR A 191 27.59 -9.47 6.98
CA THR A 191 27.92 -10.81 6.49
C THR A 191 28.15 -11.78 7.65
N LYS A 192 28.92 -11.35 8.68
CA LYS A 192 29.20 -12.14 9.89
C LYS A 192 27.93 -12.51 10.65
N PHE A 193 27.02 -11.56 10.82
CA PHE A 193 25.70 -11.78 11.41
C PHE A 193 24.88 -12.77 10.56
N ALA A 194 24.73 -12.50 9.26
CA ALA A 194 23.90 -13.30 8.35
C ALA A 194 24.41 -14.74 8.15
N SER A 195 25.73 -14.96 8.25
CA SER A 195 26.33 -16.31 8.17
C SER A 195 26.23 -17.12 9.47
N SER A 196 25.80 -16.49 10.57
CA SER A 196 25.65 -17.15 11.87
C SER A 196 24.27 -17.77 12.04
N ASN A 197 24.12 -18.61 13.07
CA ASN A 197 22.79 -18.99 13.53
C ASN A 197 22.18 -17.82 14.30
N VAL A 198 21.09 -17.29 13.75
CA VAL A 198 20.34 -16.15 14.27
C VAL A 198 19.04 -16.69 14.85
N GLN A 199 18.75 -16.36 16.09
CA GLN A 199 17.60 -16.87 16.82
C GLN A 199 16.75 -15.71 17.31
N ILE A 200 15.43 -15.84 17.20
CA ILE A 200 14.49 -15.02 17.95
C ILE A 200 14.14 -15.84 19.18
N THR A 201 14.81 -15.57 20.29
CA THR A 201 14.64 -16.31 21.56
C THR A 201 13.32 -15.98 22.24
N LYS A 202 12.80 -14.78 22.00
CA LYS A 202 11.51 -14.33 22.50
C LYS A 202 10.94 -13.23 21.61
N ALA A 203 9.82 -13.48 20.95
CA ALA A 203 8.99 -12.44 20.38
C ALA A 203 7.61 -12.47 21.04
N THR A 204 7.17 -11.35 21.61
CA THR A 204 5.85 -11.18 22.22
C THR A 204 5.23 -9.87 21.76
N PHE A 205 3.95 -9.92 21.44
CA PHE A 205 3.15 -8.79 21.02
C PHE A 205 1.84 -8.84 21.79
N ARG A 206 1.45 -7.73 22.42
CA ARG A 206 0.19 -7.69 23.18
C ARG A 206 -1.01 -7.73 22.25
N HIS A 207 -0.95 -7.02 21.13
CA HIS A 207 -1.99 -7.04 20.12
C HIS A 207 -1.37 -7.21 18.73
N VAL A 208 -1.93 -8.12 17.92
CA VAL A 208 -1.55 -8.31 16.51
C VAL A 208 -2.80 -8.36 15.64
N LEU A 209 -2.85 -7.46 14.66
CA LEU A 209 -3.97 -7.27 13.75
C LEU A 209 -3.54 -7.48 12.30
N THR A 210 -4.41 -8.11 11.51
CA THR A 210 -4.35 -8.01 10.04
C THR A 210 -5.32 -6.90 9.63
N PHE A 211 -4.77 -5.72 9.33
CA PHE A 211 -5.53 -4.52 9.01
C PHE A 211 -5.76 -4.41 7.50
N ALA A 212 -7.03 -4.29 7.10
CA ALA A 212 -7.44 -4.14 5.72
C ALA A 212 -7.90 -2.69 5.48
N ALA A 213 -7.48 -2.12 4.35
CA ALA A 213 -8.03 -0.87 3.84
C ALA A 213 -8.28 -1.04 2.34
N SER A 214 -9.44 -0.61 1.87
CA SER A 214 -9.78 -0.60 0.45
C SER A 214 -9.63 0.82 -0.11
N PRO A 215 -9.21 0.94 -1.39
CA PRO A 215 -9.25 2.23 -2.09
C PRO A 215 -10.57 2.96 -1.87
N GLY A 216 -10.49 4.27 -1.69
CA GLY A 216 -11.67 5.12 -1.53
C GLY A 216 -12.43 5.30 -2.84
N ASN A 217 -13.21 6.38 -2.91
CA ASN A 217 -14.16 6.62 -4.00
C ASN A 217 -13.50 6.83 -5.37
N TRP A 218 -12.18 6.98 -5.45
CA TRP A 218 -11.42 7.13 -6.69
C TRP A 218 -11.27 5.83 -7.50
N TYR A 219 -11.48 4.66 -6.90
CA TYR A 219 -11.22 3.36 -7.53
C TYR A 219 -12.51 2.65 -7.96
N SER A 220 -12.50 2.11 -9.17
CA SER A 220 -13.53 1.20 -9.69
C SER A 220 -12.92 -0.15 -10.07
N SER A 221 -13.32 -1.20 -9.34
CA SER A 221 -12.92 -2.58 -9.63
C SER A 221 -13.48 -3.09 -10.95
N SER A 222 -14.67 -2.63 -11.38
CA SER A 222 -15.26 -3.02 -12.66
C SER A 222 -14.47 -2.47 -13.84
N ALA A 223 -14.03 -1.21 -13.78
CA ALA A 223 -13.17 -0.62 -14.79
C ALA A 223 -11.78 -1.27 -14.82
N MET A 224 -11.22 -1.57 -13.64
CA MET A 224 -9.93 -2.26 -13.54
C MET A 224 -9.99 -3.70 -14.08
N GLY A 225 -11.06 -4.44 -13.75
CA GLY A 225 -11.32 -5.77 -14.28
C GLY A 225 -11.49 -5.77 -15.79
N LEU A 226 -12.27 -4.83 -16.33
CA LEU A 226 -12.43 -4.64 -17.78
C LEU A 226 -11.08 -4.34 -18.46
N ALA A 227 -10.26 -3.45 -17.88
CA ALA A 227 -8.94 -3.14 -18.40
C ALA A 227 -8.05 -4.39 -18.43
N TYR A 228 -8.07 -5.18 -17.34
CA TYR A 228 -7.27 -6.39 -17.21
C TYR A 228 -7.71 -7.51 -18.16
N SER A 229 -9.02 -7.67 -18.43
CA SER A 229 -9.54 -8.74 -19.28
C SER A 229 -9.32 -8.54 -20.79
N SER A 230 -8.97 -7.33 -21.23
CA SER A 230 -8.89 -6.97 -22.65
C SER A 230 -7.44 -6.66 -23.07
N SER A 231 -6.60 -7.68 -23.27
CA SER A 231 -5.16 -7.47 -23.56
C SER A 231 -4.86 -6.89 -24.95
N ASP A 232 -5.66 -7.25 -25.96
CA ASP A 232 -5.33 -7.01 -27.37
C ASP A 232 -6.47 -6.34 -28.15
N SER A 233 -7.46 -5.78 -27.45
CA SER A 233 -8.68 -5.24 -28.04
C SER A 233 -9.25 -4.11 -27.18
N PRO A 234 -10.28 -3.38 -27.67
CA PRO A 234 -10.99 -2.41 -26.84
C PRO A 234 -11.33 -2.97 -25.45
N PRO A 235 -11.26 -2.14 -24.40
CA PRO A 235 -11.34 -0.68 -24.46
C PRO A 235 -10.01 0.06 -24.54
N TRP A 236 -8.86 -0.58 -24.73
CA TRP A 236 -7.60 0.16 -24.83
C TRP A 236 -7.54 1.05 -26.09
N LYS A 237 -7.09 2.29 -25.93
CA LYS A 237 -6.80 3.18 -27.06
C LYS A 237 -5.70 2.56 -27.93
N GLN A 238 -5.80 2.72 -29.24
CA GLN A 238 -4.73 2.29 -30.14
C GLN A 238 -3.44 3.07 -29.81
N GLY A 239 -2.34 2.35 -29.56
CA GLY A 239 -1.07 2.96 -29.16
C GLY A 239 -1.06 3.57 -27.76
N ALA A 240 -1.98 3.16 -26.87
CA ALA A 240 -2.06 3.66 -25.50
C ALA A 240 -0.71 3.57 -24.76
N LEU A 241 -0.39 4.64 -24.02
CA LEU A 241 0.75 4.71 -23.10
C LEU A 241 0.23 5.20 -21.73
N PRO A 242 0.18 4.34 -20.69
CA PRO A 242 0.62 2.95 -20.71
C PRO A 242 -0.32 2.03 -21.51
N SER A 243 0.21 0.90 -22.02
CA SER A 243 -0.54 -0.19 -22.67
C SER A 243 -0.81 -1.34 -21.70
N TRP A 244 -1.73 -2.25 -22.04
CA TRP A 244 -2.02 -3.44 -21.24
C TRP A 244 -0.74 -4.18 -20.81
N LYS A 245 0.17 -4.44 -21.75
CA LYS A 245 1.43 -5.14 -21.47
C LYS A 245 2.29 -4.38 -20.47
N THR A 246 2.47 -3.07 -20.64
CA THR A 246 3.28 -2.27 -19.70
C THR A 246 2.70 -2.20 -18.29
N VAL A 247 1.39 -2.45 -18.14
CA VAL A 247 0.70 -2.42 -16.85
C VAL A 247 0.63 -3.81 -16.23
N PHE A 248 0.21 -4.82 -16.97
CA PHE A 248 -0.25 -6.10 -16.44
C PHE A 248 0.63 -7.30 -16.78
N ASP A 249 1.66 -7.13 -17.62
CA ASP A 249 2.62 -8.21 -17.87
C ASP A 249 3.19 -8.74 -16.55
N PRO A 250 3.05 -10.04 -16.22
CA PRO A 250 3.41 -10.54 -14.89
C PRO A 250 4.90 -10.36 -14.53
N ALA A 251 5.78 -10.25 -15.52
CA ALA A 251 7.22 -10.12 -15.33
C ALA A 251 7.67 -8.66 -15.23
N THR A 252 7.08 -7.78 -16.05
CA THR A 252 7.57 -6.41 -16.27
C THR A 252 6.55 -5.31 -16.00
N GLY A 253 5.29 -5.68 -15.77
CA GLY A 253 4.17 -4.77 -15.62
C GLY A 253 4.22 -3.95 -14.33
N THR A 254 3.82 -2.69 -14.43
CA THR A 254 3.80 -1.75 -13.30
C THR A 254 2.67 -2.02 -12.30
N THR A 255 1.66 -2.81 -12.63
CA THR A 255 0.47 -3.00 -11.77
C THR A 255 0.12 -4.48 -11.68
N THR A 256 1.07 -5.27 -11.20
CA THR A 256 0.98 -6.74 -11.16
C THR A 256 0.65 -7.28 -9.78
N ARG A 257 0.72 -6.44 -8.74
CA ARG A 257 0.60 -6.83 -7.33
C ARG A 257 -0.02 -5.72 -6.50
N PHE A 258 -0.74 -6.09 -5.45
CA PHE A 258 -1.38 -5.16 -4.54
C PHE A 258 -1.14 -5.53 -3.09
N MET A 259 -0.80 -4.53 -2.29
CA MET A 259 -0.86 -4.63 -0.84
C MET A 259 -2.34 -4.64 -0.42
N VAL A 260 -2.82 -5.76 0.15
CA VAL A 260 -4.24 -5.90 0.52
C VAL A 260 -4.48 -5.80 2.01
N ASN A 261 -3.50 -6.19 2.83
CA ASN A 261 -3.57 -6.09 4.28
C ASN A 261 -2.19 -5.78 4.84
N LEU A 262 -2.15 -5.07 5.96
CA LEU A 262 -0.96 -4.89 6.78
C LEU A 262 -1.05 -5.79 8.01
N ILE A 263 0.09 -6.37 8.40
CA ILE A 263 0.24 -7.05 9.68
C ILE A 263 0.80 -6.00 10.63
N VAL A 264 0.00 -5.61 11.62
CA VAL A 264 0.32 -4.52 12.55
C VAL A 264 0.31 -5.05 13.97
N ALA A 265 1.25 -4.61 14.79
CA ALA A 265 1.32 -4.98 16.20
C ALA A 265 1.62 -3.77 17.09
N ASP A 266 1.34 -3.90 18.39
CA ASP A 266 1.81 -2.98 19.43
C ASP A 266 2.37 -3.73 20.64
N THR A 267 2.90 -2.97 21.62
CA THR A 267 3.47 -3.51 22.87
C THR A 267 4.46 -4.65 22.58
N MET A 268 5.34 -4.40 21.62
CA MET A 268 6.26 -5.39 21.09
C MET A 268 7.43 -5.57 22.05
N TYR A 269 7.86 -6.82 22.25
CA TYR A 269 9.16 -7.16 22.83
C TYR A 269 9.75 -8.30 22.01
N ILE A 270 10.90 -8.05 21.40
CA ILE A 270 11.62 -9.02 20.57
C ILE A 270 13.06 -9.07 21.02
N GLU A 271 13.55 -10.28 21.25
CA GLU A 271 14.94 -10.58 21.56
C GLU A 271 15.51 -11.46 20.47
N VAL A 272 16.59 -10.99 19.85
CA VAL A 272 17.30 -11.66 18.78
C VAL A 272 18.73 -11.94 19.22
N THR A 273 19.18 -13.17 19.14
CA THR A 273 20.57 -13.55 19.45
C THR A 273 21.27 -14.04 18.19
N SER A 274 22.60 -13.89 18.17
CA SER A 274 23.46 -14.38 17.09
C SER A 274 24.68 -15.10 17.63
N ASP A 275 24.97 -16.27 17.05
CA ASP A 275 26.16 -17.06 17.38
C ASP A 275 27.45 -16.46 16.79
N ALA A 276 27.36 -15.38 16.00
CA ALA A 276 28.52 -14.64 15.52
C ALA A 276 29.34 -14.09 16.68
N LYS A 277 30.67 -14.07 16.52
CA LYS A 277 31.60 -13.48 17.48
C LYS A 277 32.06 -12.12 16.97
N PHE A 278 31.59 -11.03 17.56
CA PHE A 278 32.00 -9.67 17.21
C PHE A 278 33.15 -9.24 18.13
N ASP A 279 34.26 -8.79 17.53
CA ASP A 279 35.37 -8.23 18.30
C ASP A 279 35.05 -6.80 18.78
N SER A 280 35.92 -6.20 19.58
CA SER A 280 35.68 -4.86 20.14
C SER A 280 35.48 -3.78 19.08
N ASN A 281 36.10 -3.91 17.90
CA ASN A 281 35.93 -2.96 16.80
C ASN A 281 34.55 -3.13 16.14
N ASP A 282 34.16 -4.37 15.85
CA ASP A 282 32.81 -4.69 15.35
C ASP A 282 31.73 -4.18 16.32
N GLN A 283 31.90 -4.43 17.63
CA GLN A 283 30.98 -4.00 18.67
C GLN A 283 30.84 -2.47 18.73
N SER A 284 31.95 -1.73 18.56
CA SER A 284 31.94 -0.26 18.50
C SER A 284 31.19 0.26 17.28
N VAL A 285 31.41 -0.34 16.11
CA VAL A 285 30.71 0.03 14.86
C VAL A 285 29.22 -0.23 14.97
N ILE A 286 28.82 -1.41 15.48
CA ILE A 286 27.41 -1.77 15.66
C ILE A 286 26.75 -0.81 16.66
N ASN A 287 27.40 -0.54 17.79
CA ASN A 287 26.86 0.40 18.79
C ASN A 287 26.71 1.82 18.26
N SER A 288 27.61 2.28 17.40
CA SER A 288 27.57 3.62 16.81
C SER A 288 26.42 3.77 15.80
N ASN A 289 25.95 2.66 15.22
CA ASN A 289 24.93 2.67 14.16
C ASN A 289 23.54 2.18 14.61
N LYS A 290 23.39 1.64 15.83
CA LYS A 290 22.13 1.07 16.32
C LYS A 290 20.94 2.04 16.32
N SER A 291 21.19 3.35 16.33
CA SER A 291 20.14 4.38 16.25
C SER A 291 19.38 4.38 14.92
N ALA A 292 19.98 3.83 13.85
CA ALA A 292 19.31 3.55 12.58
C ALA A 292 18.35 2.33 12.65
N GLY A 293 18.25 1.69 13.82
CA GLY A 293 17.57 0.42 14.01
C GLY A 293 18.40 -0.77 13.52
N LEU A 294 18.14 -1.94 14.08
CA LEU A 294 18.81 -3.20 13.72
C LEU A 294 17.80 -4.18 13.13
N TRP A 295 18.29 -5.09 12.29
CA TRP A 295 17.51 -6.23 11.81
C TRP A 295 16.89 -6.98 13.00
N PRO A 296 15.62 -7.47 12.92
CA PRO A 296 14.79 -7.53 11.71
C PRO A 296 13.88 -6.32 11.43
N PHE A 297 13.63 -5.43 12.38
CA PHE A 297 12.56 -4.42 12.25
C PHE A 297 13.04 -2.96 12.10
N TYR A 298 14.33 -2.69 12.28
CA TYR A 298 14.96 -1.38 12.03
C TYR A 298 14.23 -0.18 12.66
N THR A 299 13.76 -0.31 13.90
CA THR A 299 13.10 0.81 14.59
C THR A 299 14.15 1.78 15.13
N SER A 300 14.12 3.05 14.70
CA SER A 300 15.01 4.09 15.23
C SER A 300 14.50 4.58 16.60
N GLY A 301 15.39 4.67 17.58
CA GLY A 301 15.04 5.03 18.97
C GLY A 301 14.72 6.51 19.21
N SER A 302 14.42 7.30 18.18
CA SER A 302 14.35 8.76 18.24
C SER A 302 12.91 9.33 18.41
N GLY A 303 12.09 8.73 19.27
CA GLY A 303 10.93 9.42 19.85
C GLY A 303 9.52 8.95 19.45
N SER A 304 9.35 7.77 18.87
CA SER A 304 8.04 7.24 18.45
C SER A 304 7.44 6.18 19.38
N GLY A 305 7.99 5.98 20.58
CA GLY A 305 7.57 4.90 21.49
C GLY A 305 7.94 3.51 20.97
N SER A 306 8.98 3.41 20.16
CA SER A 306 9.65 2.14 19.81
C SER A 306 11.15 2.32 19.93
N SER A 307 11.87 1.24 20.24
CA SER A 307 13.31 1.30 20.46
C SER A 307 14.01 0.03 20.01
N THR A 308 15.28 0.18 19.66
CA THR A 308 16.22 -0.92 19.43
C THR A 308 17.45 -0.72 20.29
N SER A 309 17.87 -1.76 20.98
CA SER A 309 19.12 -1.80 21.74
C SER A 309 19.92 -3.05 21.38
N VAL A 310 21.21 -3.03 21.74
CA VAL A 310 22.14 -4.13 21.47
C VAL A 310 23.08 -4.28 22.64
N SER A 311 23.41 -5.54 22.97
CA SER A 311 24.41 -5.91 23.95
C SER A 311 25.27 -7.06 23.42
N PHE A 312 26.47 -7.22 23.99
CA PHE A 312 27.37 -8.31 23.67
C PHE A 312 27.76 -9.06 24.94
N ASN A 313 27.82 -10.38 24.90
CA ASN A 313 28.34 -11.18 26.00
C ASN A 313 29.88 -11.23 25.97
N GLN A 314 30.50 -11.90 26.94
CA GLN A 314 31.96 -12.03 27.05
C GLN A 314 32.61 -12.74 25.84
N ASN A 315 31.84 -13.54 25.10
CA ASN A 315 32.29 -14.24 23.90
C ASN A 315 32.10 -13.42 22.61
N GLY A 316 31.58 -12.19 22.73
CA GLY A 316 31.26 -11.32 21.60
C GLY A 316 29.97 -11.71 20.87
N ASN A 317 29.13 -12.59 21.44
CA ASN A 317 27.82 -12.89 20.86
C ASN A 317 26.85 -11.74 21.12
N MET A 318 26.09 -11.41 20.10
CA MET A 318 25.19 -10.26 20.09
C MET A 318 23.78 -10.65 20.53
N THR A 319 23.16 -9.77 21.31
CA THR A 319 21.72 -9.75 21.58
C THR A 319 21.16 -8.40 21.16
N VAL A 320 20.14 -8.41 20.30
CA VAL A 320 19.35 -7.24 19.90
C VAL A 320 18.01 -7.30 20.60
N THR A 321 17.59 -6.20 21.22
CA THR A 321 16.27 -6.08 21.84
C THR A 321 15.49 -4.98 21.14
N ILE A 322 14.28 -5.29 20.69
CA ILE A 322 13.39 -4.35 20.01
C ILE A 322 12.09 -4.26 20.80
N THR A 323 11.67 -3.05 21.13
CA THR A 323 10.43 -2.82 21.89
C THR A 323 9.51 -1.79 21.24
N SER A 324 8.22 -1.87 21.55
CA SER A 324 7.29 -0.76 21.37
C SER A 324 6.37 -0.58 22.57
N ASP A 325 5.97 0.67 22.80
CA ASP A 325 5.06 1.07 23.85
C ASP A 325 3.61 0.70 23.49
N PRO A 326 2.72 0.56 24.49
CA PRO A 326 1.30 0.36 24.25
C PRO A 326 0.69 1.44 23.35
N GLY A 327 -0.12 1.03 22.37
CA GLY A 327 -0.78 1.97 21.46
C GLY A 327 0.10 2.58 20.37
N VAL A 328 1.37 2.13 20.24
CA VAL A 328 2.25 2.48 19.12
C VAL A 328 2.18 1.39 18.05
N PRO A 329 1.49 1.61 16.91
CA PRO A 329 1.36 0.60 15.87
C PRO A 329 2.66 0.45 15.09
N ILE A 330 3.14 -0.78 14.97
CA ILE A 330 4.31 -1.16 14.18
C ILE A 330 3.84 -2.08 13.04
N VAL A 331 4.13 -1.69 11.80
CA VAL A 331 3.88 -2.55 10.63
C VAL A 331 4.98 -3.60 10.55
N LEU A 332 4.62 -4.86 10.75
CA LEU A 332 5.53 -6.01 10.68
C LEU A 332 5.70 -6.53 9.24
N GLY A 333 4.73 -6.24 8.38
CA GLY A 333 4.70 -6.68 6.98
C GLY A 333 3.32 -6.51 6.38
N GLY A 334 3.08 -7.16 5.24
CA GLY A 334 1.76 -7.13 4.61
C GLY A 334 1.51 -8.30 3.67
N ASN A 335 0.23 -8.55 3.44
CA ASN A 335 -0.23 -9.56 2.51
C ASN A 335 -0.34 -8.95 1.12
N VAL A 336 0.29 -9.60 0.14
CA VAL A 336 0.33 -9.16 -1.25
C VAL A 336 -0.44 -10.16 -2.11
N LEU A 337 -1.33 -9.65 -2.97
CA LEU A 337 -2.01 -10.45 -3.98
C LEU A 337 -1.52 -10.08 -5.38
N PRO A 338 -1.34 -11.05 -6.29
CA PRO A 338 -1.17 -10.76 -7.71
C PRO A 338 -2.47 -10.16 -8.28
N VAL A 339 -2.34 -9.33 -9.31
CA VAL A 339 -3.46 -8.59 -9.93
C VAL A 339 -4.65 -9.48 -10.30
N GLN A 340 -4.40 -10.65 -10.89
CA GLN A 340 -5.46 -11.60 -11.24
C GLN A 340 -6.29 -12.06 -10.03
N THR A 341 -5.66 -12.25 -8.87
CA THR A 341 -6.35 -12.69 -7.65
C THR A 341 -7.06 -11.52 -7.00
N TYR A 342 -6.42 -10.34 -6.98
CA TYR A 342 -7.01 -9.11 -6.47
C TYR A 342 -8.30 -8.74 -7.21
N LEU A 343 -8.32 -8.95 -8.54
CA LEU A 343 -9.49 -8.67 -9.39
C LEU A 343 -10.49 -9.84 -9.48
N GLY A 344 -10.25 -10.96 -8.78
CA GLY A 344 -11.16 -12.11 -8.78
C GLY A 344 -11.12 -13.00 -10.05
N HIS A 345 -10.10 -12.86 -10.90
CA HIS A 345 -9.92 -13.67 -12.12
C HIS A 345 -9.25 -15.04 -11.87
N SER A 346 -8.91 -15.39 -10.63
CA SER A 346 -8.25 -16.67 -10.32
C SER A 346 -9.25 -17.78 -9.97
N THR A 347 -9.20 -18.89 -10.71
CA THR A 347 -9.93 -20.14 -10.38
C THR A 347 -9.46 -20.75 -9.05
N ALA A 348 -8.23 -20.50 -8.61
CA ALA A 348 -7.73 -20.92 -7.30
C ALA A 348 -8.29 -20.06 -6.15
N ALA A 349 -8.64 -18.80 -6.39
CA ALA A 349 -9.29 -17.94 -5.38
C ALA A 349 -10.74 -18.36 -5.12
N LEU A 350 -11.47 -18.77 -6.17
CA LEU A 350 -12.80 -19.38 -6.04
C LEU A 350 -12.74 -20.69 -5.23
N LYS A 351 -11.65 -21.47 -5.36
CA LYS A 351 -11.43 -22.69 -4.58
C LYS A 351 -11.03 -22.41 -3.13
N ALA A 352 -10.17 -21.42 -2.88
CA ALA A 352 -9.73 -21.05 -1.52
C ALA A 352 -10.84 -20.39 -0.67
N VAL A 353 -11.81 -19.70 -1.29
CA VAL A 353 -13.01 -19.19 -0.59
C VAL A 353 -13.99 -20.32 -0.27
N SER A 354 -14.15 -21.29 -1.18
CA SER A 354 -14.92 -22.53 -0.93
C SER A 354 -14.32 -23.34 0.23
N ASP A 355 -13.01 -23.53 0.24
CA ASP A 355 -12.33 -24.37 1.25
C ASP A 355 -12.26 -23.70 2.63
N LYS A 356 -12.19 -22.36 2.72
CA LYS A 356 -12.26 -21.65 4.00
C LYS A 356 -13.65 -21.59 4.61
N THR A 357 -14.71 -21.65 3.79
CA THR A 357 -16.10 -21.68 4.29
C THR A 357 -16.45 -23.05 4.88
N LEU A 358 -15.77 -24.11 4.45
CA LEU A 358 -15.92 -25.48 4.98
C LEU A 358 -15.01 -25.78 6.18
N ALA A 359 -13.96 -24.99 6.43
CA ALA A 359 -13.05 -25.15 7.57
C ALA A 359 -13.47 -24.38 8.84
N LEU A 360 -14.62 -23.69 8.78
CA LEU A 360 -15.22 -22.95 9.90
C LEU A 360 -16.68 -23.39 10.20
N ALA A 361 -17.08 -24.56 9.69
CA ALA A 361 -18.36 -25.21 9.99
C ALA A 361 -18.16 -26.41 10.92
#